data_AF-A0A2S6A3D9-F1
#
_entry.id   AF-A0A2S6A3D9-F1
#
_cell.length_a   1.000
_cell.length_b   1.000
_cell.length_c   1.000
_cell.angle_alpha   90.00
_cell.angle_beta   90.00
_cell.angle_gamma   90.00
#
_symmetry.space_group_name_H-M   'P 1'
#
loop_
_entity.id
_entity.type
_entity.pdbx_description
1 polymer ?
#
loop_
_entity_poly.entity_id
_entity_poly.type
_entity_poly.pdbx_seq_one_letter_code
_entity_poly.pdbx_strand_id
1 'polypeptide(L)'
;MTEPAAVTVADTVRWLHEEGLVRLAGVGERSLHPIAAFTIDVATGMVGAHPASGASSDVSTFAADDLPHPVGSPKRLVIVGVTTSESMLVVDLAAALTISINADQPEAAARSWVLQLLLNPEITISTNSAEVAIGNSPRCRRSFIPGGGATIINIDDMNPPLTTVTLNGAEGPDHLDVEPDGTGEMYLGSRFWSLRQVMTVGDAAWSELVDRMSGTGESPAGSNEPPPAASVAPPAGAVAPPPRGALAPELSEGR
;
A
#
# COMPACT_ATOMS: atom_id res chain seq x y z
N MET A 1 21.85 33.45 -8.24
CA MET A 1 21.49 32.14 -8.82
C MET A 1 21.61 31.15 -7.69
N THR A 2 20.50 30.63 -7.21
CA THR A 2 20.48 29.57 -6.20
C THR A 2 20.71 28.27 -6.95
N GLU A 3 21.70 27.47 -6.56
CA GLU A 3 21.86 26.13 -7.12
C GLU A 3 20.57 25.32 -6.90
N PRO A 4 20.10 24.55 -7.90
CA PRO A 4 19.00 23.63 -7.68
C PRO A 4 19.38 22.64 -6.58
N ALA A 5 18.49 22.44 -5.61
CA ALA A 5 18.71 21.48 -4.53
C ALA A 5 18.96 20.08 -5.12
N ALA A 6 19.95 19.37 -4.58
CA ALA A 6 20.26 18.01 -5.00
C ALA A 6 19.09 17.07 -4.66
N VAL A 7 18.75 16.18 -5.60
CA VAL A 7 17.71 15.16 -5.41
C VAL A 7 18.18 14.14 -4.37
N THR A 8 17.29 13.81 -3.42
CA THR A 8 17.60 12.84 -2.35
C THR A 8 16.91 11.49 -2.59
N VAL A 9 17.38 10.46 -1.89
CA VAL A 9 16.70 9.14 -1.83
C VAL A 9 15.23 9.28 -1.43
N ALA A 10 14.94 10.14 -0.45
CA ALA A 10 13.57 10.37 0.02
C ALA A 10 12.69 11.01 -1.07
N ASP A 11 13.26 11.94 -1.86
CA ASP A 11 12.56 12.51 -3.01
C ASP A 11 12.28 11.47 -4.09
N THR A 12 13.24 10.58 -4.37
CA THR A 12 13.06 9.48 -5.33
C THR A 12 11.98 8.50 -4.85
N VAL A 13 11.97 8.09 -3.58
CA VAL A 13 10.94 7.20 -3.01
C VAL A 13 9.56 7.85 -3.09
N ARG A 14 9.46 9.14 -2.75
CA ARG A 14 8.21 9.89 -2.84
C ARG A 14 7.70 9.93 -4.28
N TRP A 15 8.56 10.27 -5.24
CA TRP A 15 8.20 10.25 -6.66
C TRP A 15 7.77 8.86 -7.14
N LEU A 16 8.49 7.79 -6.74
CA LEU A 16 8.13 6.42 -7.07
C LEU A 16 6.70 6.08 -6.62
N HIS A 17 6.33 6.45 -5.39
CA HIS A 17 4.97 6.21 -4.87
C HIS A 17 3.90 7.12 -5.48
N GLU A 18 4.22 8.37 -5.80
CA GLU A 18 3.26 9.31 -6.40
C GLU A 18 2.91 8.94 -7.85
N GLU A 19 3.90 8.55 -8.64
CA GLU A 19 3.68 8.19 -10.05
C GLU A 19 4.69 7.20 -10.63
N GLY A 20 5.94 7.17 -10.14
CA GLY A 20 7.03 6.45 -10.79
C GLY A 20 6.76 4.96 -10.96
N LEU A 21 6.22 4.27 -9.95
CA LEU A 21 5.89 2.84 -10.04
C LEU A 21 4.87 2.54 -11.16
N VAL A 22 3.85 3.40 -11.34
CA VAL A 22 2.88 3.24 -12.44
C VAL A 22 3.56 3.44 -13.79
N ARG A 23 4.46 4.43 -13.90
CA ARG A 23 5.21 4.66 -15.13
C ARG A 23 6.13 3.48 -15.48
N LEU A 24 6.81 2.90 -14.48
CA LEU A 24 7.65 1.71 -14.65
C LEU A 24 6.84 0.49 -15.09
N ALA A 25 5.65 0.28 -14.52
CA ALA A 25 4.73 -0.77 -14.98
C ALA A 25 4.37 -0.60 -16.46
N GLY A 26 4.16 0.65 -16.92
CA GLY A 26 3.92 0.97 -18.31
C GLY A 26 5.10 0.67 -19.24
N VAL A 27 6.35 0.72 -18.75
CA VAL A 27 7.53 0.23 -19.49
C VAL A 27 7.47 -1.29 -19.63
N GLY A 28 7.18 -1.99 -18.53
CA GLY A 28 7.05 -3.46 -18.51
C GLY A 28 6.01 -3.98 -19.52
N GLU A 29 4.88 -3.30 -19.65
CA GLU A 29 3.82 -3.66 -20.62
C GLU A 29 4.22 -3.55 -22.09
N ARG A 30 5.15 -2.64 -22.39
CA ARG A 30 5.63 -2.39 -23.76
C ARG A 30 6.85 -3.23 -24.10
N SER A 31 7.44 -3.90 -23.12
CA SER A 31 8.60 -4.75 -23.30
C SER A 31 8.21 -6.08 -23.95
N LEU A 32 9.06 -6.58 -24.85
CA LEU A 32 8.91 -7.90 -25.45
C LEU A 32 9.23 -9.04 -24.46
N HIS A 33 10.04 -8.74 -23.44
CA HIS A 33 10.42 -9.67 -22.38
C HIS A 33 9.94 -9.14 -21.03
N PRO A 34 9.43 -10.00 -20.13
CA PRO A 34 9.07 -9.59 -18.78
C PRO A 34 10.25 -8.87 -18.10
N ILE A 35 9.98 -7.72 -17.50
CA ILE A 35 10.99 -6.99 -16.71
C ILE A 35 10.93 -7.53 -15.28
N ALA A 36 12.09 -7.91 -14.73
CA ALA A 36 12.18 -8.40 -13.35
C ALA A 36 12.53 -7.30 -12.36
N ALA A 37 13.28 -6.30 -12.78
CA ALA A 37 13.68 -5.20 -11.90
C ALA A 37 13.91 -3.90 -12.66
N PHE A 38 13.87 -2.80 -11.92
CA PHE A 38 14.29 -1.49 -12.35
C PHE A 38 15.31 -0.91 -11.36
N THR A 39 16.30 -0.19 -11.87
CA THR A 39 17.22 0.62 -11.07
C THR A 39 17.07 2.07 -11.43
N ILE A 40 16.92 2.96 -10.45
CA ILE A 40 16.81 4.41 -10.66
C ILE A 40 18.00 5.08 -9.99
N ASP A 41 18.93 5.62 -10.77
CA ASP A 41 20.06 6.38 -10.25
C ASP A 41 19.56 7.68 -9.62
N VAL A 42 19.86 7.90 -8.33
CA VAL A 42 19.31 9.01 -7.54
C VAL A 42 19.86 10.36 -8.02
N ALA A 43 21.12 10.39 -8.46
CA ALA A 43 21.78 11.64 -8.86
C ALA A 43 21.34 12.12 -10.24
N THR A 44 21.06 11.20 -11.16
CA THR A 44 20.80 11.48 -12.58
C THR A 44 19.36 11.25 -13.01
N GLY A 45 18.57 10.51 -12.22
CA GLY A 45 17.22 10.12 -12.60
C GLY A 45 17.17 9.10 -13.76
N MET A 46 18.31 8.46 -14.07
CA MET A 46 18.37 7.45 -15.11
C MET A 46 17.77 6.13 -14.61
N VAL A 47 16.86 5.56 -15.41
CA VAL A 47 16.17 4.31 -15.14
C VAL A 47 16.72 3.21 -16.02
N GLY A 48 17.24 2.15 -15.40
CA GLY A 48 17.58 0.89 -16.06
C GLY A 48 16.48 -0.14 -15.87
N ALA A 49 15.96 -0.72 -16.94
CA ALA A 49 14.99 -1.81 -16.94
C ALA A 49 15.70 -3.14 -17.23
N HIS A 50 15.57 -4.10 -16.31
CA HIS A 50 16.30 -5.37 -16.32
C HIS A 50 15.36 -6.54 -16.65
N PRO A 51 15.48 -7.16 -17.83
CA PRO A 51 14.60 -8.27 -18.21
C PRO A 51 14.85 -9.52 -17.35
N ALA A 52 13.77 -10.28 -17.09
CA ALA A 52 13.78 -11.51 -16.29
C ALA A 52 14.63 -12.61 -16.92
N SER A 53 14.74 -12.61 -18.25
CA SER A 53 15.61 -13.48 -19.02
C SER A 53 16.54 -12.65 -19.90
N GLY A 54 17.62 -13.26 -20.38
CA GLY A 54 18.62 -12.59 -21.21
C GLY A 54 19.89 -12.21 -20.46
N ALA A 55 20.86 -11.68 -21.19
CA ALA A 55 22.14 -11.30 -20.63
C ALA A 55 22.03 -9.97 -19.85
N SER A 56 23.04 -9.68 -19.04
CA SER A 56 23.16 -8.37 -18.36
C SER A 56 23.31 -7.20 -19.34
N SER A 57 23.67 -7.46 -20.59
CA SER A 57 23.73 -6.46 -21.67
C SER A 57 22.37 -5.99 -22.16
N ASP A 58 21.29 -6.70 -21.84
CA ASP A 58 19.95 -6.45 -22.40
C ASP A 58 19.17 -5.38 -21.61
N VAL A 59 19.87 -4.58 -20.80
CA VAL A 59 19.28 -3.52 -19.97
C VAL A 59 18.90 -2.34 -20.86
N SER A 60 17.63 -1.97 -20.83
CA SER A 60 17.14 -0.77 -21.50
C SER A 60 17.24 0.42 -20.54
N THR A 61 17.69 1.58 -21.04
CA THR A 61 17.93 2.75 -20.20
C THR A 61 17.11 3.95 -20.69
N PHE A 62 16.49 4.67 -19.75
CA PHE A 62 15.59 5.79 -19.99
C PHE A 62 15.89 6.93 -19.01
N ALA A 63 15.64 8.18 -19.38
CA ALA A 63 15.50 9.24 -18.38
C ALA A 63 14.14 9.10 -17.69
N ALA A 64 14.02 9.45 -16.41
CA ALA A 64 12.74 9.43 -15.69
C ALA A 64 11.64 10.26 -16.39
N ASP A 65 12.01 11.37 -17.01
CA ASP A 65 11.09 12.24 -17.76
C ASP A 65 10.57 11.61 -19.06
N ASP A 66 11.31 10.66 -19.63
CA ASP A 66 10.94 9.95 -20.87
C ASP A 66 10.07 8.72 -20.60
N LEU A 67 9.81 8.39 -19.34
CA LEU A 67 8.94 7.29 -18.99
C LEU A 67 7.50 7.56 -19.47
N PRO A 68 6.72 6.50 -19.80
CA PRO A 68 5.32 6.65 -20.15
C PRO A 68 4.54 7.43 -19.09
N HIS A 69 3.51 8.18 -19.51
CA HIS A 69 2.58 8.81 -18.56
C HIS A 69 1.97 7.78 -17.60
N PRO A 70 1.74 8.14 -16.32
CA PRO A 70 1.24 7.20 -15.32
C PRO A 70 -0.23 6.88 -15.59
N VAL A 71 -0.46 5.74 -16.24
CA VAL A 71 -1.80 5.23 -16.54
C VAL A 71 -1.88 3.80 -16.05
N GLY A 72 -2.99 3.45 -15.39
CA GLY A 72 -3.23 2.11 -14.86
C GLY A 72 -2.71 1.96 -13.43
N SER A 73 -2.06 0.85 -13.17
CA SER A 73 -1.76 0.34 -11.83
C SER A 73 -0.27 0.02 -11.70
N PRO A 74 0.36 0.20 -10.52
CA PRO A 74 1.76 -0.19 -10.32
C PRO A 74 1.94 -1.72 -10.26
N LYS A 75 0.87 -2.51 -10.43
CA LYS A 75 0.88 -3.97 -10.40
C LYS A 75 1.48 -4.49 -9.10
N ARG A 76 2.46 -5.40 -9.18
CA ARG A 76 3.18 -5.99 -8.05
C ARG A 76 4.59 -5.43 -7.90
N LEU A 77 4.83 -4.19 -8.34
CA LEU A 77 6.12 -3.53 -8.17
C LEU A 77 6.34 -3.14 -6.70
N VAL A 78 7.53 -3.46 -6.19
CA VAL A 78 7.97 -3.09 -4.84
C VAL A 78 9.34 -2.45 -4.87
N ILE A 79 9.52 -1.38 -4.11
CA ILE A 79 10.82 -0.78 -3.84
C ILE A 79 11.50 -1.64 -2.78
N VAL A 80 12.64 -2.20 -3.13
CA VAL A 80 13.40 -3.11 -2.26
C VAL A 80 14.34 -2.33 -1.35
N GLY A 81 15.04 -1.34 -1.89
CA GLY A 81 16.10 -0.64 -1.15
C GLY A 81 16.95 0.26 -2.02
N VAL A 82 18.05 0.72 -1.43
CA VAL A 82 19.09 1.50 -2.10
C VAL A 82 20.30 0.60 -2.35
N THR A 83 20.77 0.56 -3.59
CA THR A 83 21.97 -0.17 -3.97
C THR A 83 23.23 0.52 -3.45
N THR A 84 24.35 -0.21 -3.42
CA THR A 84 25.68 0.36 -3.14
C THR A 84 26.15 1.36 -4.20
N SER A 85 25.50 1.36 -5.38
CA SER A 85 25.72 2.32 -6.46
C SER A 85 24.79 3.54 -6.40
N GLU A 86 24.17 3.82 -5.25
CA GLU A 86 23.27 4.97 -5.06
C GLU A 86 22.07 4.98 -6.02
N SER A 87 21.55 3.79 -6.34
CA SER A 87 20.34 3.62 -7.13
C SER A 87 19.21 3.02 -6.29
N MET A 88 17.97 3.44 -6.52
CA MET A 88 16.80 2.75 -5.98
C MET A 88 16.57 1.46 -6.76
N LEU A 89 16.42 0.33 -6.07
CA LEU A 89 16.03 -0.94 -6.67
C LEU A 89 14.53 -1.15 -6.51
N VAL A 90 13.85 -1.39 -7.64
CA VAL A 90 12.44 -1.79 -7.71
C VAL A 90 12.34 -3.16 -8.35
N VAL A 91 11.54 -4.06 -7.79
CA VAL A 91 11.37 -5.43 -8.30
C VAL A 91 9.94 -5.63 -8.75
N ASP A 92 9.76 -6.28 -9.90
CA ASP A 92 8.45 -6.76 -10.34
C ASP A 92 8.22 -8.19 -9.85
N LEU A 93 7.40 -8.31 -8.81
CA LEU A 93 7.06 -9.60 -8.23
C LEU A 93 6.23 -10.48 -9.18
N ALA A 94 5.63 -9.93 -10.24
CA ALA A 94 4.96 -10.73 -11.27
C ALA A 94 5.96 -11.50 -12.15
N ALA A 95 7.22 -11.07 -12.22
CA ALA A 95 8.30 -11.78 -12.90
C ALA A 95 9.03 -12.77 -11.99
N ALA A 96 8.98 -12.58 -10.66
CA ALA A 96 9.56 -13.45 -9.64
C ALA A 96 8.45 -14.18 -8.85
N LEU A 97 7.82 -15.17 -9.48
CA LEU A 97 6.61 -15.82 -8.96
C LEU A 97 6.81 -16.54 -7.61
N THR A 98 8.04 -16.95 -7.32
CA THR A 98 8.43 -17.53 -6.03
C THR A 98 9.71 -16.86 -5.59
N ILE A 99 9.67 -16.16 -4.45
CA ILE A 99 10.81 -15.44 -3.91
C ILE A 99 10.90 -15.66 -2.40
N SER A 100 12.11 -15.73 -1.85
CA SER A 100 12.30 -15.74 -0.40
C SER A 100 12.85 -14.43 0.14
N ILE A 101 12.54 -14.12 1.40
CA ILE A 101 13.20 -13.08 2.19
C ILE A 101 13.87 -13.80 3.36
N ASN A 102 15.20 -13.73 3.42
CA ASN A 102 16.00 -14.36 4.46
C ASN A 102 16.62 -13.29 5.35
N ALA A 103 16.36 -13.35 6.65
CA ALA A 103 16.89 -12.40 7.62
C ALA A 103 16.70 -12.95 9.06
N ASP A 104 17.30 -12.27 10.03
CA ASP A 104 16.96 -12.49 11.44
C ASP A 104 15.51 -12.06 11.75
N GLN A 105 15.02 -11.02 11.07
CA GLN A 105 13.65 -10.49 11.18
C GLN A 105 13.06 -10.22 9.78
N PRO A 106 12.73 -11.27 9.00
CA PRO A 106 12.30 -11.12 7.61
C PRO A 106 10.95 -10.39 7.49
N GLU A 107 10.14 -10.40 8.55
CA GLU A 107 8.86 -9.70 8.62
C GLU A 107 9.03 -8.19 8.42
N ALA A 108 10.13 -7.59 8.86
CA ALA A 108 10.34 -6.15 8.72
C ALA A 108 10.42 -5.73 7.24
N ALA A 109 11.16 -6.48 6.41
CA ALA A 109 11.21 -6.26 4.97
C ALA A 109 9.87 -6.63 4.30
N ALA A 110 9.27 -7.76 4.69
CA ALA A 110 8.00 -8.23 4.14
C ALA A 110 6.86 -7.21 4.36
N ARG A 111 6.77 -6.61 5.55
CA ARG A 111 5.80 -5.56 5.88
C ARG A 111 5.98 -4.33 5.00
N SER A 112 7.22 -3.93 4.70
CA SER A 112 7.49 -2.85 3.76
C SER A 112 6.88 -3.14 2.40
N TRP A 113 7.12 -4.34 1.85
CA TRP A 113 6.55 -4.75 0.56
C TRP A 113 5.02 -4.79 0.62
N VAL A 114 4.45 -5.36 1.68
CA VAL A 114 3.00 -5.42 1.91
C VAL A 114 2.37 -4.03 1.90
N LEU A 115 2.95 -3.04 2.60
CA LEU A 115 2.42 -1.67 2.59
C LEU A 115 2.40 -1.07 1.19
N GLN A 116 3.49 -1.21 0.46
CA GLN A 116 3.62 -0.68 -0.90
C GLN A 116 2.60 -1.32 -1.83
N LEU A 117 2.46 -2.65 -1.79
CA LEU A 117 1.52 -3.40 -2.59
C LEU A 117 0.06 -3.03 -2.30
N LEU A 118 -0.28 -2.77 -1.04
CA LEU A 118 -1.64 -2.39 -0.65
C LEU A 118 -2.06 -1.00 -1.11
N LEU A 119 -1.12 -0.15 -1.54
CA LEU A 119 -1.43 1.13 -2.21
C LEU A 119 -2.16 0.92 -3.54
N ASN A 120 -1.90 -0.21 -4.22
CA ASN A 120 -2.66 -0.62 -5.40
C ASN A 120 -3.96 -1.29 -4.95
N PRO A 121 -5.16 -0.73 -5.21
CA PRO A 121 -6.44 -1.25 -4.71
C PRO A 121 -6.79 -2.66 -5.22
N GLU A 122 -6.19 -3.11 -6.32
CA GLU A 122 -6.44 -4.41 -6.93
C GLU A 122 -5.70 -5.56 -6.22
N ILE A 123 -4.65 -5.25 -5.44
CA ILE A 123 -3.89 -6.27 -4.72
C ILE A 123 -4.70 -6.81 -3.54
N THR A 124 -4.71 -8.13 -3.41
CA THR A 124 -5.04 -8.84 -2.18
C THR A 124 -3.87 -9.71 -1.74
N ILE A 125 -3.71 -9.83 -0.43
CA ILE A 125 -2.62 -10.54 0.21
C ILE A 125 -3.23 -11.52 1.20
N SER A 126 -2.73 -12.76 1.16
CA SER A 126 -3.05 -13.77 2.16
C SER A 126 -1.78 -14.35 2.74
N THR A 127 -1.73 -14.51 4.06
CA THR A 127 -0.53 -15.00 4.75
C THR A 127 -0.89 -15.90 5.93
N ASN A 128 -0.01 -16.84 6.27
CA ASN A 128 -0.15 -17.62 7.50
C ASN A 128 0.45 -16.92 8.74
N SER A 129 1.19 -15.82 8.56
CA SER A 129 1.83 -15.05 9.64
C SER A 129 0.91 -13.99 10.22
N ALA A 130 0.78 -13.99 11.55
CA ALA A 130 0.10 -12.93 12.28
C ALA A 130 0.90 -11.61 12.28
N GLU A 131 2.21 -11.70 12.12
CA GLU A 131 3.13 -10.56 12.17
C GLU A 131 3.11 -9.74 10.88
N VAL A 132 2.57 -10.30 9.80
CA VAL A 132 2.42 -9.64 8.48
C VAL A 132 0.96 -9.32 8.15
N ALA A 133 -0.01 -10.03 8.75
CA ALA A 133 -1.42 -9.73 8.53
C ALA A 133 -1.81 -8.37 9.15
N ILE A 134 -2.75 -7.65 8.52
CA ILE A 134 -3.25 -6.37 9.04
C ILE A 134 -4.65 -6.55 9.62
N GLY A 135 -4.73 -6.88 10.91
CA GLY A 135 -5.98 -6.93 11.66
C GLY A 135 -7.12 -7.66 10.92
N ASN A 136 -8.25 -6.96 10.74
CA ASN A 136 -9.43 -7.43 9.99
C ASN A 136 -9.46 -6.97 8.52
N SER A 137 -8.33 -6.54 7.96
CA SER A 137 -8.27 -6.05 6.58
C SER A 137 -8.72 -7.14 5.59
N PRO A 138 -9.73 -6.89 4.73
CA PRO A 138 -10.13 -7.86 3.72
C PRO A 138 -9.06 -8.05 2.63
N ARG A 139 -8.11 -7.10 2.52
CA ARG A 139 -7.07 -7.07 1.49
C ARG A 139 -5.72 -7.61 1.98
N CYS A 140 -5.50 -7.75 3.28
CA CYS A 140 -4.30 -8.37 3.85
C CYS A 140 -4.71 -9.23 5.04
N ARG A 141 -5.16 -10.45 4.73
CA ARG A 141 -5.81 -11.33 5.70
C ARG A 141 -4.90 -12.49 6.09
N ARG A 142 -5.03 -12.90 7.35
CA ARG A 142 -4.49 -14.18 7.78
C ARG A 142 -5.32 -15.32 7.23
N SER A 143 -4.69 -16.32 6.63
CA SER A 143 -5.34 -17.54 6.15
C SER A 143 -4.52 -18.77 6.56
N PHE A 144 -5.19 -19.93 6.57
CA PHE A 144 -4.48 -21.19 6.72
C PHE A 144 -3.82 -21.56 5.38
N ILE A 145 -2.50 -21.40 5.31
CA ILE A 145 -1.69 -21.82 4.16
C ILE A 145 -0.78 -22.96 4.62
N PRO A 146 -0.94 -24.18 4.09
CA PRO A 146 -0.05 -25.29 4.41
C PRO A 146 1.34 -25.03 3.80
N GLY A 147 2.31 -24.70 4.64
CA GLY A 147 3.64 -24.24 4.22
C GLY A 147 4.82 -25.04 4.78
N GLY A 148 4.58 -26.24 5.32
CA GLY A 148 5.66 -27.08 5.86
C GLY A 148 6.45 -26.47 7.02
N GLY A 149 5.89 -25.45 7.70
CA GLY A 149 6.54 -24.70 8.78
C GLY A 149 7.07 -23.33 8.36
N ALA A 150 7.13 -23.02 7.07
CA ALA A 150 7.54 -21.70 6.59
C ALA A 150 6.41 -20.67 6.66
N THR A 151 6.78 -19.40 6.85
CA THR A 151 5.86 -18.28 6.68
C THR A 151 5.70 -17.98 5.20
N ILE A 152 4.45 -17.92 4.74
CA ILE A 152 4.09 -17.70 3.34
C ILE A 152 3.22 -16.46 3.24
N ILE A 153 3.47 -15.65 2.21
CA ILE A 153 2.67 -14.50 1.81
C ILE A 153 2.35 -14.66 0.32
N ASN A 154 1.08 -14.84 0.00
CA ASN A 154 0.59 -14.90 -1.37
C ASN A 154 0.04 -13.53 -1.77
N ILE A 155 0.48 -13.03 -2.93
CA ILE A 155 0.10 -11.75 -3.51
C ILE A 155 -0.68 -12.02 -4.79
N ASP A 156 -1.91 -11.52 -4.84
CA ASP A 156 -2.82 -11.69 -5.96
C ASP A 156 -3.32 -10.33 -6.44
N ASP A 157 -3.06 -10.01 -7.70
CA ASP A 157 -3.53 -8.81 -8.39
C ASP A 157 -4.69 -9.10 -9.37
N MET A 158 -5.38 -10.23 -9.17
CA MET A 158 -6.43 -10.77 -10.04
C MET A 158 -5.93 -11.26 -11.42
N ASN A 159 -4.62 -11.28 -11.66
CA ASN A 159 -4.01 -11.81 -12.87
C ASN A 159 -3.12 -13.02 -12.53
N PRO A 160 -3.62 -14.26 -12.70
CA PRO A 160 -2.82 -15.45 -12.44
C PRO A 160 -1.55 -15.52 -13.32
N PRO A 161 -0.45 -16.11 -12.82
CA PRO A 161 -0.30 -16.74 -11.50
C PRO A 161 -0.09 -15.73 -10.36
N LEU A 162 -0.43 -16.11 -9.12
CA LEU A 162 -0.10 -15.33 -7.92
C LEU A 162 1.41 -15.38 -7.63
N THR A 163 1.92 -14.41 -6.88
CA THR A 163 3.30 -14.44 -6.39
C THR A 163 3.34 -14.96 -4.96
N THR A 164 4.30 -15.84 -4.67
CA THR A 164 4.52 -16.42 -3.34
C THR A 164 5.83 -15.88 -2.77
N VAL A 165 5.75 -15.18 -1.64
CA VAL A 165 6.91 -14.77 -0.85
C VAL A 165 7.03 -15.71 0.35
N THR A 166 8.20 -16.29 0.57
CA THR A 166 8.49 -17.16 1.70
C THR A 166 9.48 -16.48 2.65
N LEU A 167 9.20 -16.42 3.94
CA LEU A 167 10.16 -15.87 4.91
C LEU A 167 11.02 -16.99 5.49
N ASN A 168 12.34 -16.80 5.46
CA ASN A 168 13.35 -17.80 5.82
C ASN A 168 13.05 -19.17 5.18
N GLY A 169 12.78 -19.14 3.86
CA GLY A 169 12.50 -20.32 3.05
C GLY A 169 13.76 -21.07 2.64
N ALA A 170 13.60 -22.17 1.89
CA ALA A 170 14.74 -22.78 1.21
C ALA A 170 15.30 -21.81 0.16
N GLU A 171 16.63 -21.73 0.04
CA GLU A 171 17.29 -20.91 -0.96
C GLU A 171 16.82 -21.30 -2.37
N GLY A 172 16.11 -20.36 -3.01
CA GLY A 172 15.71 -20.42 -4.41
C GLY A 172 16.56 -19.47 -5.26
N PRO A 173 16.40 -19.47 -6.60
CA PRO A 173 17.13 -18.55 -7.47
C PRO A 173 16.74 -17.08 -7.25
N ASP A 174 15.54 -16.82 -6.73
CA ASP A 174 15.04 -15.49 -6.41
C ASP A 174 14.94 -15.35 -4.89
N HIS A 175 15.73 -14.47 -4.31
CA HIS A 175 15.73 -14.23 -2.88
C HIS A 175 16.31 -12.86 -2.52
N LEU A 176 15.89 -12.34 -1.37
CA LEU A 176 16.47 -11.19 -0.70
C LEU A 176 17.10 -11.68 0.61
N ASP A 177 18.41 -11.51 0.75
CA ASP A 177 19.11 -11.69 2.01
C ASP A 177 19.29 -10.33 2.70
N VAL A 178 18.94 -10.23 3.97
CA VAL A 178 19.04 -8.99 4.76
C VAL A 178 19.91 -9.23 5.97
N GLU A 179 20.97 -8.45 6.07
CA GLU A 179 21.90 -8.49 7.18
C GLU A 179 21.35 -7.72 8.40
N PRO A 180 21.83 -8.02 9.62
CA PRO A 180 21.37 -7.34 10.84
C PRO A 180 21.61 -5.82 10.86
N ASP A 181 22.55 -5.32 10.06
CA ASP A 181 22.83 -3.89 9.92
C ASP A 181 21.90 -3.17 8.93
N GLY A 182 20.99 -3.92 8.28
CA GLY A 182 20.04 -3.40 7.30
C GLY A 182 20.59 -3.32 5.87
N THR A 183 21.83 -3.73 5.63
CA THR A 183 22.33 -4.02 4.28
C THR A 183 21.71 -5.31 3.75
N GLY A 184 21.89 -5.61 2.47
CA GLY A 184 21.37 -6.84 1.93
C GLY A 184 21.79 -7.14 0.50
N GLU A 185 21.31 -8.26 -0.01
CA GLU A 185 21.63 -8.79 -1.32
C GLU A 185 20.35 -9.28 -2.00
N MET A 186 20.04 -8.73 -3.17
CA MET A 186 18.89 -9.14 -3.95
C MET A 186 19.34 -9.99 -5.13
N TYR A 187 18.79 -11.21 -5.21
CA TYR A 187 19.01 -12.16 -6.27
C TYR A 187 17.72 -12.34 -7.08
N LEU A 188 17.83 -12.24 -8.40
CA LEU A 188 16.75 -12.56 -9.34
C LEU A 188 17.32 -13.39 -10.49
N GLY A 189 17.17 -14.71 -10.41
CA GLY A 189 17.74 -15.67 -11.34
C GLY A 189 19.26 -15.60 -11.38
N SER A 190 19.79 -14.99 -12.43
CA SER A 190 21.25 -14.77 -12.62
C SER A 190 21.69 -13.34 -12.28
N ARG A 191 20.76 -12.48 -11.87
CA ARG A 191 21.02 -11.09 -11.54
C ARG A 191 21.21 -10.93 -10.04
N PHE A 192 22.03 -9.95 -9.69
CA PHE A 192 22.45 -9.69 -8.33
C PHE A 192 22.60 -8.18 -8.12
N TRP A 193 22.10 -7.70 -6.97
CA TRP A 193 22.31 -6.33 -6.51
C TRP A 193 22.68 -6.31 -5.03
N SER A 194 23.82 -5.72 -4.71
CA SER A 194 24.16 -5.36 -3.33
C SER A 194 23.43 -4.09 -2.91
N LEU A 195 22.79 -4.14 -1.74
CA LEU A 195 22.01 -3.08 -1.13
C LEU A 195 22.76 -2.52 0.06
N ARG A 196 22.96 -1.21 0.07
CA ARG A 196 23.47 -0.50 1.26
C ARG A 196 22.38 -0.30 2.32
N GLN A 197 21.12 -0.39 1.92
CA GLN A 197 19.97 -0.26 2.79
C GLN A 197 18.77 -0.98 2.16
N VAL A 198 18.21 -1.94 2.87
CA VAL A 198 16.91 -2.56 2.57
C VAL A 198 15.80 -1.72 3.17
N MET A 199 14.67 -1.59 2.45
CA MET A 199 13.47 -0.95 2.97
C MET A 199 12.76 -1.88 3.96
N THR A 200 12.60 -1.42 5.19
CA THR A 200 11.97 -2.18 6.28
C THR A 200 10.92 -1.35 7.01
N VAL A 201 10.00 -2.04 7.68
CA VAL A 201 9.04 -1.46 8.63
C VAL A 201 9.20 -2.19 9.95
N GLY A 202 9.75 -1.49 10.95
CA GLY A 202 9.96 -2.05 12.28
C GLY A 202 8.65 -2.35 13.01
N ASP A 203 8.74 -3.24 14.01
CA ASP A 203 7.59 -3.73 14.79
C ASP A 203 6.71 -2.61 15.33
N ALA A 204 7.30 -1.59 15.96
CA ALA A 204 6.54 -0.50 16.58
C ALA A 204 5.65 0.25 15.56
N ALA A 205 6.21 0.61 14.40
CA ALA A 205 5.49 1.30 13.34
C ALA A 205 4.39 0.42 12.74
N TRP A 206 4.66 -0.88 12.60
CA TRP A 206 3.69 -1.84 12.11
C TRP A 206 2.53 -2.05 13.09
N SER A 207 2.83 -2.26 14.38
CA SER A 207 1.82 -2.43 15.43
C SER A 207 0.90 -1.22 15.52
N GLU A 208 1.45 0.00 15.49
CA GLU A 208 0.64 1.23 15.50
C GLU A 208 -0.31 1.32 14.29
N LEU A 209 0.14 0.88 13.11
CA LEU A 209 -0.72 0.81 11.93
C LEU A 209 -1.84 -0.22 12.11
N VAL A 210 -1.50 -1.43 12.58
CA VAL A 210 -2.48 -2.51 12.80
C VAL A 210 -3.52 -2.10 13.83
N ASP A 211 -3.11 -1.42 14.91
CA ASP A 211 -4.01 -0.91 15.94
C ASP A 211 -4.97 0.13 15.36
N ARG A 212 -4.46 1.10 14.59
CA ARG A 212 -5.29 2.11 13.91
C ARG A 212 -6.30 1.50 12.94
N MET A 213 -5.92 0.43 12.24
CA MET A 213 -6.78 -0.26 11.28
C MET A 213 -7.79 -1.21 11.94
N SER A 214 -7.48 -1.72 13.13
CA SER A 214 -8.36 -2.60 13.91
C SER A 214 -9.33 -1.80 14.79
N GLY A 215 -8.97 -0.56 15.12
CA GLY A 215 -9.82 0.41 15.78
C GLY A 215 -10.99 0.84 14.88
N THR A 216 -12.14 0.17 15.07
CA THR A 216 -13.43 0.73 14.66
C THR A 216 -13.60 2.04 15.42
N GLY A 217 -13.96 3.13 14.74
CA GLY A 217 -14.03 4.47 15.34
C GLY A 217 -14.85 4.51 16.63
N GLU A 218 -14.18 4.48 17.78
CA GLU A 218 -14.63 5.21 18.95
C GLU A 218 -14.39 6.69 18.66
N SER A 219 -15.31 7.26 17.89
CA SER A 219 -15.66 8.66 18.13
C SER A 219 -15.96 8.71 19.63
N PRO A 220 -15.27 9.53 20.44
CA PRO A 220 -15.69 9.70 21.83
C PRO A 220 -17.15 10.09 21.74
N ALA A 221 -18.03 9.30 22.36
CA ALA A 221 -19.44 9.61 22.44
C ALA A 221 -19.55 10.97 23.15
N GLY A 222 -19.51 12.04 22.37
CA GLY A 222 -19.94 13.35 22.77
C GLY A 222 -21.41 13.16 23.08
N SER A 223 -21.70 13.14 24.37
CA SER A 223 -23.03 13.16 24.95
C SER A 223 -23.82 14.30 24.29
N ASN A 224 -24.52 14.01 23.19
CA ASN A 224 -25.65 14.82 22.73
C ASN A 224 -26.84 14.46 23.63
N GLU A 225 -26.69 14.80 24.91
CA GLU A 225 -27.83 14.99 25.80
C GLU A 225 -28.41 16.36 25.44
N PRO A 226 -29.64 16.45 24.90
CA PRO A 226 -30.24 17.75 24.64
C PRO A 226 -30.44 18.46 25.99
N PRO A 227 -30.15 19.77 26.09
CA PRO A 227 -30.33 20.47 27.36
C PRO A 227 -31.81 20.45 27.77
N PRO A 228 -32.12 20.31 29.08
CA PRO A 228 -33.49 20.31 29.54
C PRO A 228 -34.13 21.67 29.19
N ALA A 229 -35.31 21.60 28.56
CA ALA A 229 -36.08 22.76 28.18
C ALA A 229 -36.33 23.66 29.41
N ALA A 230 -35.82 24.91 29.34
CA ALA A 230 -36.14 25.93 30.33
C ALA A 230 -37.65 26.22 30.26
N SER A 231 -38.35 25.87 31.33
CA SER A 231 -39.76 26.19 31.54
C SER A 231 -39.93 27.71 31.64
N VAL A 232 -40.49 28.32 30.59
CA VAL A 232 -40.90 29.72 30.61
C VAL A 232 -42.33 29.79 31.14
N ALA A 233 -42.48 30.30 32.36
CA ALA A 233 -43.78 30.63 32.95
C ALA A 233 -44.45 31.77 32.16
N PRO A 234 -45.77 31.75 31.93
CA PRO A 234 -46.46 32.83 31.25
C PRO A 234 -46.69 34.01 32.20
N PRO A 235 -46.58 35.26 31.75
CA PRO A 235 -46.98 36.40 32.56
C PRO A 235 -48.51 36.51 32.62
N ALA A 236 -48.99 36.87 33.81
CA ALA A 236 -50.38 37.00 34.14
C ALA A 236 -51.04 38.25 33.54
N GLY A 237 -52.24 38.06 33.02
CA GLY A 237 -53.31 39.07 33.02
C GLY A 237 -53.48 39.88 31.74
N ALA A 238 -54.57 39.64 31.00
CA ALA A 238 -55.67 40.60 30.92
C ALA A 238 -56.81 40.10 30.00
N VAL A 239 -57.96 39.85 30.64
CA VAL A 239 -59.33 40.24 30.24
C VAL A 239 -59.89 39.72 28.89
N ALA A 240 -60.86 38.82 29.00
CA ALA A 240 -61.79 38.41 27.95
C ALA A 240 -62.89 39.45 27.69
N PRO A 241 -63.46 39.46 26.48
CA PRO A 241 -64.92 39.59 26.35
C PRO A 241 -65.50 38.65 25.24
N PRO A 242 -66.82 38.63 24.98
CA PRO A 242 -67.79 37.67 25.50
C PRO A 242 -68.30 36.67 24.42
N PRO A 243 -69.15 35.68 24.78
CA PRO A 243 -69.58 34.63 23.86
C PRO A 243 -70.75 35.09 22.98
N ARG A 244 -70.69 34.74 21.70
CA ARG A 244 -71.82 34.64 20.76
C ARG A 244 -71.52 33.41 19.91
N GLY A 245 -72.36 32.42 19.73
CA GLY A 245 -73.77 32.19 20.02
C GLY A 245 -74.09 30.95 19.17
N ALA A 246 -74.79 29.97 19.75
CA ALA A 246 -75.13 28.73 19.08
C ALA A 246 -75.98 28.97 17.82
N LEU A 247 -75.79 28.13 16.79
CA LEU A 247 -76.86 27.54 15.95
C LEU A 247 -76.23 26.57 14.93
N ALA A 248 -76.53 25.27 15.09
CA ALA A 248 -76.62 24.31 13.98
C ALA A 248 -78.01 24.48 13.30
N PRO A 249 -78.49 23.66 12.34
CA PRO A 249 -77.88 22.66 11.44
C PRO A 249 -78.36 22.85 9.96
N GLU A 250 -78.39 21.77 9.16
CA GLU A 250 -79.05 21.54 7.84
C GLU A 250 -78.16 21.74 6.58
N LEU A 251 -77.75 20.66 5.91
CA LEU A 251 -78.47 19.91 4.85
C LEU A 251 -78.62 20.70 3.55
N SER A 252 -78.00 20.20 2.46
CA SER A 252 -78.72 19.86 1.22
C SER A 252 -77.77 19.30 0.16
N GLU A 253 -78.29 18.29 -0.52
CA GLU A 253 -77.79 17.56 -1.68
C GLU A 253 -77.61 18.43 -2.94
N GLY A 254 -76.82 17.92 -3.89
CA GLY A 254 -77.22 17.88 -5.30
C GLY A 254 -76.42 18.71 -6.31
N ARG A 255 -75.40 18.11 -6.95
CA ARG A 255 -75.42 17.59 -8.34
C ARG A 255 -74.04 17.12 -8.78
#